data_AF-A0A4D7AZL1-F1
#
_entry.id   AF-A0A4D7AZL1-F1
#
_cell.length_a   1.000
_cell.length_b   1.000
_cell.length_c   1.000
_cell.angle_alpha   90.00
_cell.angle_beta   90.00
_cell.angle_gamma   90.00
#
_symmetry.space_group_name_H-M   'P 1'
#
loop_
_entity.id
_entity.type
_entity.pdbx_description
1 polymer ?
#
loop_
_entity_poly.entity_id
_entity_poly.type
_entity_poly.pdbx_seq_one_letter_code
_entity_poly.pdbx_strand_id
1 'polypeptide(L)' 'MKDFLTALGLVLVIEGILLAALPMRVRQALEIMRLTPIQQLRIIGLVSAALGLAVIWWMRG' A
#
# COMPACT_ATOMS: atom_id res chain seq x y z
N MET A 1 0.04 4.80 -20.77
CA MET A 1 -0.60 5.99 -20.15
C MET A 1 -1.91 5.62 -19.44
N LYS A 2 -2.88 4.96 -20.12
CA LYS A 2 -4.15 4.56 -19.49
C LYS A 2 -3.97 3.63 -18.29
N ASP A 3 -3.15 2.59 -18.41
CA ASP A 3 -2.89 1.63 -17.32
C ASP A 3 -2.38 2.29 -16.03
N PHE A 4 -1.53 3.32 -16.15
CA PHE A 4 -1.00 4.04 -14.99
C PHE A 4 -2.11 4.81 -14.27
N LEU A 5 -2.96 5.51 -15.03
CA LEU A 5 -4.13 6.21 -14.48
C LEU A 5 -5.13 5.22 -13.86
N THR A 6 -5.33 4.05 -14.46
CA THR A 6 -6.16 2.99 -13.90
C THR A 6 -5.58 2.46 -12.59
N ALA A 7 -4.27 2.18 -12.53
CA ALA A 7 -3.61 1.75 -11.31
C ALA A 7 -3.70 2.82 -10.20
N LEU A 8 -3.50 4.09 -10.55
CA LEU A 8 -3.66 5.20 -9.62
C LEU A 8 -5.10 5.31 -9.10
N GLY A 9 -6.09 5.19 -9.98
CA GLY A 9 -7.50 5.17 -9.60
C GLY A 9 -7.83 4.03 -8.65
N LEU A 10 -7.29 2.82 -8.90
CA LEU A 10 -7.48 1.67 -8.02
C LEU A 10 -6.89 1.91 -6.62
N VAL A 11 -5.70 2.52 -6.51
CA VAL A 11 -5.11 2.87 -5.22
C VAL A 11 -6.03 3.81 -4.43
N LEU A 12 -6.57 4.85 -5.09
CA LEU A 12 -7.50 5.80 -4.44
C LEU A 12 -8.79 5.13 -3.96
N VAL A 13 -9.35 4.22 -4.77
CA VAL A 13 -10.56 3.46 -4.39
C VAL A 13 -10.28 2.57 -3.17
N ILE A 14 -9.16 1.84 -3.18
CA ILE A 14 -8.79 0.94 -2.07
C ILE A 14 -8.55 1.74 -0.79
N GLU A 15 -7.76 2.80 -0.84
CA GLU A 15 -7.50 3.70 0.31
C GLU A 15 -8.80 4.32 0.85
N GLY A 16 -9.66 4.82 -0.03
CA GLY A 16 -10.94 5.41 0.35
C GLY A 16 -11.88 4.39 1.03
N ILE A 17 -11.96 3.17 0.51
CA ILE A 17 -12.76 2.09 1.11
C ILE A 17 -12.19 1.70 2.47
N LEU A 18 -10.87 1.58 2.62
CA LEU A 18 -10.24 1.25 3.91
C LEU A 18 -10.57 2.30 4.97
N LEU A 19 -10.50 3.58 4.62
CA LEU A 19 -10.87 4.68 5.51
C LEU A 19 -12.36 4.68 5.87
N ALA A 20 -13.24 4.42 4.90
CA ALA A 20 -14.69 4.45 5.10
C ALA A 20 -15.21 3.21 5.86
N ALA A 21 -14.70 2.03 5.53
CA ALA A 21 -15.18 0.76 6.08
C ALA A 21 -14.48 0.36 7.38
N LEU A 22 -13.17 0.67 7.52
CA LEU A 22 -12.34 0.21 8.64
C LEU A 22 -11.53 1.36 9.29
N PRO A 23 -12.15 2.49 9.68
CA PRO A 23 -11.43 3.68 10.16
C PRO A 23 -10.59 3.39 11.42
N MET A 24 -11.07 2.52 12.31
CA MET A 24 -10.34 2.13 13.53
C MET A 24 -9.07 1.34 13.23
N ARG A 25 -9.09 0.46 12.21
CA ARG A 25 -7.91 -0.32 11.82
C ARG A 25 -6.85 0.57 11.20
N VAL A 26 -7.27 1.54 10.38
CA VAL A 26 -6.34 2.54 9.80
C VAL A 26 -5.68 3.36 10.91
N ARG A 27 -6.46 3.86 11.89
CA ARG A 27 -5.91 4.58 13.05
C ARG A 27 -4.89 3.75 13.83
N GLN A 28 -5.22 2.50 14.15
CA GLN A 28 -4.30 1.61 14.86
C GLN A 28 -3.01 1.35 14.06
N ALA A 29 -3.11 1.16 12.74
CA ALA A 29 -1.92 1.00 11.89
C ALA A 29 -1.02 2.24 11.93
N LEU A 30 -1.60 3.45 11.91
CA LEU A 30 -0.84 4.70 12.02
C LEU A 30 -0.14 4.85 13.39
N GLU A 31 -0.79 4.43 14.47
CA GLU A 31 -0.16 4.41 15.80
C GLU A 31 1.02 3.44 15.87
N ILE A 32 0.88 2.24 15.28
CA ILE A 32 1.98 1.27 15.18
C ILE A 32 3.13 1.88 14.36
N MET A 33 2.83 2.51 13.22
CA MET A 33 3.86 3.17 12.40
C MET A 33 4.60 4.27 13.17
N ARG A 34 3.89 5.03 14.02
CA ARG A 34 4.50 6.09 14.83
C ARG A 34 5.50 5.55 15.86
N LEU A 35 5.29 4.35 16.37
CA LEU A 35 6.19 3.69 17.33
C LEU A 35 7.29 2.86 16.64
N THR A 36 7.17 2.62 15.34
CA THR A 36 8.11 1.78 14.59
C THR A 36 9.34 2.59 14.14
N PRO A 37 10.58 2.08 14.34
CA PRO A 37 11.78 2.74 13.84
C PRO A 37 11.73 2.99 12.32
N ILE A 38 12.20 4.16 11.89
CA ILE A 38 12.18 4.58 10.47
C ILE A 38 12.89 3.58 9.56
N GLN A 39 13.99 2.98 10.02
CA GLN A 39 14.72 1.97 9.25
C GLN A 39 13.87 0.72 8.98
N GLN A 40 13.09 0.29 9.96
CA GLN A 40 12.19 -0.86 9.80
C GLN A 40 11.04 -0.54 8.85
N LEU A 41 10.46 0.67 8.93
CA LEU A 41 9.44 1.14 7.97
C LEU A 41 9.98 1.15 6.53
N ARG A 42 11.23 1.59 6.33
CA ARG A 42 11.89 1.55 5.00
C ARG A 42 12.03 0.14 4.45
N ILE A 43 12.46 -0.80 5.29
CA ILE A 43 12.63 -2.20 4.89
C ILE A 43 11.26 -2.80 4.52
N ILE A 44 10.24 -2.61 5.35
CA ILE A 44 8.88 -3.10 5.07
C ILE A 44 8.36 -2.51 3.75
N GLY A 45 8.54 -1.21 3.53
CA GLY A 45 8.13 -0.54 2.31
C GLY A 45 8.83 -1.09 1.07
N LEU A 46 10.16 -1.27 1.13
CA LEU A 46 10.95 -1.84 0.03
C LEU A 46 10.55 -3.28 -0.29
N VAL A 47 10.37 -4.12 0.73
CA VAL A 47 9.92 -5.51 0.55
C VAL A 47 8.52 -5.54 -0.08
N SER A 48 7.60 -4.72 0.41
CA SER A 48 6.23 -4.61 -0.14
C SER A 48 6.24 -4.17 -1.61
N ALA A 49 7.07 -3.18 -1.96
CA ALA A 49 7.20 -2.69 -3.33
C ALA A 49 7.81 -3.76 -4.25
N ALA A 50 8.84 -4.48 -3.81
CA ALA A 50 9.45 -5.57 -4.57
C ALA A 50 8.47 -6.71 -4.83
N LEU A 51 7.68 -7.10 -3.81
CA LEU A 51 6.63 -8.11 -3.95
C LEU A 51 5.53 -7.65 -4.92
N GLY A 52 5.08 -6.40 -4.80
CA GLY A 52 4.09 -5.83 -5.73
C GLY A 52 4.59 -5.83 -7.17
N LEU A 53 5.85 -5.47 -7.40
CA LEU A 53 6.48 -5.53 -8.71
C LEU A 53 6.55 -6.96 -9.24
N ALA A 54 6.94 -7.93 -8.41
CA ALA A 54 7.01 -9.34 -8.80
C ALA A 54 5.63 -9.89 -9.22
N VAL A 55 4.56 -9.55 -8.49
CA VAL A 55 3.18 -9.93 -8.84
C VAL A 55 2.76 -9.29 -10.17
N ILE A 56 3.01 -8.00 -10.35
CA ILE A 56 2.71 -7.30 -11.61
C ILE A 56 3.45 -7.95 -12.77
N TRP A 57 4.73 -8.30 -12.58
CA TRP A 57 5.54 -8.93 -13.62
C TRP A 57 5.02 -10.32 -13.96
N TRP A 58 4.63 -11.13 -12.97
CA TRP A 58 4.04 -12.45 -13.19
C TRP A 58 2.68 -12.37 -13.91
N MET A 59 1.84 -11.40 -13.56
CA MET A 59 0.55 -11.23 -14.24
C MET A 59 0.66 -10.68 -15.68
N ARG A 60 1.76 -9.98 -15.99
CA ARG A 60 2.00 -9.37 -17.30
C ARG A 60 2.89 -10.21 -18.22
N GLY A 61 3.63 -11.18 -17.67
CA GLY A 61 4.40 -12.19 -18.40
C GLY A 61 3.51 -13.32 -18.90
#